data_AF-A0A392Q4I6-F1
#
_entry.id   AF-A0A392Q4I6-F1
#
_cell.length_a   1.000
_cell.length_b   1.000
_cell.length_c   1.000
_cell.angle_alpha   90.00
_cell.angle_beta   90.00
_cell.angle_gamma   90.00
#
_symmetry.space_group_name_H-M   'P 1'
#
loop_
_entity.id
_entity.type
_entity.pdbx_description
1 polymer ?
#
loop_
_entity_poly.entity_id
_entity_poly.type
_entity_poly.pdbx_seq_one_letter_code
_entity_poly.pdbx_strand_id
1 'polypeptide(L)'
;MGVALSITAFPVLARILAELKLLTTSVGRMAMSAAAVNDVAAWILLALAVALSGNSQSPFVSLWVFLSGFGFVVCSILIVLSIFKWMAQQCHEGEPVDELYICATLAAVLAAGFVTDTIGIHAMFGAFVFGILIPKDGPFAGALVEKIEDLVSGLLLPLYFVSSGLKTDVATIQGLQSWGLLVFVTFTACFGKIVGTIVVSLLCKVPFN
;
A
#
# COMPACT_ATOMS: atom_id res chain seq x y z
N MET A 1 -14.03 0.21 -15.68
CA MET A 1 -12.76 -0.22 -16.31
C MET A 1 -11.62 0.77 -16.11
N GLY A 2 -11.78 2.07 -16.40
CA GLY A 2 -10.69 3.06 -16.22
C GLY A 2 -10.05 3.09 -14.82
N VAL A 3 -10.87 3.08 -13.76
CA VAL A 3 -10.38 2.99 -12.37
C VAL A 3 -9.56 1.71 -12.14
N ALA A 4 -10.05 0.56 -12.62
CA ALA A 4 -9.36 -0.72 -12.47
C ALA A 4 -8.00 -0.76 -13.19
N LEU A 5 -7.87 -0.11 -14.36
CA LEU A 5 -6.61 -0.06 -15.13
C LEU A 5 -5.62 0.97 -14.57
N SER A 6 -6.10 1.97 -13.84
CA SER A 6 -5.27 3.00 -13.22
C SER A 6 -4.61 2.53 -11.92
N ILE A 7 -5.19 1.53 -11.24
CA ILE A 7 -4.64 1.02 -9.99
C ILE A 7 -3.24 0.46 -10.24
N THR A 8 -2.32 0.84 -9.36
CA THR A 8 -0.95 0.33 -9.34
C THR A 8 -0.80 -0.49 -8.07
N ALA A 9 -0.26 -1.70 -8.19
CA ALA A 9 -0.06 -2.55 -7.03
C ALA A 9 1.06 -1.98 -6.16
N PHE A 10 0.69 -1.18 -5.15
CA PHE A 10 1.61 -0.56 -4.21
C PHE A 10 2.63 -1.55 -3.60
N PRO A 11 2.25 -2.77 -3.15
CA PRO A 11 3.21 -3.71 -2.57
C PRO A 11 4.28 -4.18 -3.56
N VAL A 12 3.89 -4.38 -4.82
CA VAL A 12 4.82 -4.83 -5.88
C VAL A 12 5.79 -3.71 -6.22
N LEU A 13 5.31 -2.47 -6.36
CA LEU A 13 6.18 -1.30 -6.57
C LEU A 13 7.17 -1.11 -5.42
N ALA A 14 6.69 -1.18 -4.18
CA ALA A 14 7.53 -1.04 -2.99
C ALA A 14 8.62 -2.11 -2.95
N ARG A 15 8.30 -3.35 -3.36
CA ARG A 15 9.27 -4.45 -3.41
C ARG A 15 10.30 -4.27 -4.51
N ILE A 16 9.90 -3.89 -5.71
CA ILE A 16 10.86 -3.57 -6.79
C ILE A 16 11.83 -2.47 -6.34
N LEU A 17 11.32 -1.39 -5.73
CA LEU A 17 12.17 -0.32 -5.21
C LEU A 17 13.10 -0.79 -4.07
N ALA A 18 12.65 -1.74 -3.24
CA ALA A 18 13.46 -2.33 -2.18
C ALA A 18 14.61 -3.17 -2.76
N GLU A 19 14.30 -4.06 -3.70
CA GLU A 19 15.27 -4.91 -4.38
C GLU A 19 16.30 -4.10 -5.16
N LEU A 20 15.87 -3.01 -5.80
CA LEU A 20 16.76 -2.07 -6.49
C LEU A 20 17.51 -1.13 -5.53
N LYS A 21 17.28 -1.22 -4.21
CA LYS A 21 17.84 -0.32 -3.18
C LYS A 21 17.55 1.17 -3.42
N LEU A 22 16.44 1.48 -4.08
CA LEU A 22 16.03 2.84 -4.43
C LEU A 22 15.05 3.48 -3.45
N LEU A 23 14.53 2.75 -2.46
CA LEU A 23 13.50 3.23 -1.52
C LEU A 23 13.85 4.56 -0.82
N THR A 24 15.12 4.78 -0.51
CA THR A 24 15.58 5.97 0.23
C THR A 24 15.93 7.16 -0.69
N THR A 25 16.03 6.92 -2.00
CA THR A 25 16.35 7.96 -3.00
C THR A 25 15.20 8.95 -3.18
N SER A 26 15.49 10.11 -3.75
CA SER A 26 14.46 11.12 -4.10
C SER A 26 13.39 10.53 -5.03
N VAL A 27 13.82 9.73 -6.01
CA VAL A 27 12.94 9.06 -6.97
C VAL A 27 12.08 8.00 -6.29
N GLY A 28 12.66 7.14 -5.43
CA GLY A 28 11.90 6.13 -4.69
C GLY A 28 10.87 6.75 -3.74
N ARG A 29 11.22 7.83 -3.04
CA ARG A 29 10.30 8.54 -2.14
C ARG A 29 9.16 9.21 -2.90
N MET A 30 9.45 9.79 -4.06
CA MET A 30 8.44 10.36 -4.96
C MET A 30 7.51 9.27 -5.52
N ALA A 31 8.05 8.13 -5.94
CA ALA A 31 7.26 7.01 -6.43
C ALA A 31 6.35 6.42 -5.34
N MET A 32 6.87 6.21 -4.13
CA MET A 32 6.09 5.68 -3.00
C MET A 32 4.97 6.64 -2.56
N SER A 33 5.26 7.94 -2.51
CA SER A 33 4.24 8.95 -2.17
C SER A 33 3.18 9.10 -3.27
N ALA A 34 3.57 9.10 -4.54
CA ALA A 34 2.65 9.11 -5.67
C ALA A 34 1.73 7.87 -5.66
N ALA A 35 2.29 6.69 -5.38
CA ALA A 35 1.52 5.46 -5.27
C ALA A 35 0.54 5.49 -4.09
N ALA A 36 0.95 6.02 -2.93
CA ALA A 36 0.07 6.19 -1.78
C ALA A 36 -1.10 7.15 -2.09
N VAL A 37 -0.84 8.28 -2.76
CA VAL A 37 -1.88 9.23 -3.19
C VAL A 37 -2.81 8.60 -4.23
N ASN A 38 -2.26 7.83 -5.18
CA ASN A 38 -3.03 7.09 -6.16
C ASN A 38 -3.98 6.09 -5.50
N ASP A 39 -3.54 5.36 -4.47
CA ASP A 39 -4.40 4.41 -3.76
C ASP A 39 -5.55 5.13 -3.06
N VAL A 40 -5.29 6.25 -2.35
CA VAL A 40 -6.36 7.06 -1.74
C VAL A 40 -7.36 7.55 -2.79
N ALA A 41 -6.86 8.06 -3.93
CA ALA A 41 -7.71 8.51 -5.03
C ALA A 41 -8.52 7.35 -5.64
N ALA A 42 -7.92 6.16 -5.79
CA ALA A 42 -8.60 4.98 -6.30
C ALA A 42 -9.75 4.55 -5.40
N TRP A 43 -9.58 4.61 -4.07
CA TRP A 43 -10.64 4.30 -3.12
C TRP A 43 -11.78 5.33 -3.16
N ILE A 44 -11.46 6.62 -3.26
CA ILE A 44 -12.47 7.67 -3.43
C ILE A 44 -13.26 7.46 -4.73
N LEU A 45 -12.55 7.18 -5.84
CA LEU A 45 -13.17 6.93 -7.14
C LEU A 45 -13.99 5.63 -7.16
N LEU A 46 -13.54 4.58 -6.46
CA LEU A 46 -14.30 3.35 -6.30
C LEU A 46 -15.58 3.59 -5.51
N ALA A 47 -15.49 4.32 -4.40
CA ALA A 47 -16.64 4.67 -3.57
C ALA A 47 -17.64 5.55 -4.35
N LEU A 48 -17.15 6.45 -5.20
CA LEU A 48 -17.97 7.21 -6.14
C LEU A 48 -18.60 6.30 -7.21
N ALA A 49 -17.85 5.36 -7.79
CA ALA A 49 -18.36 4.42 -8.79
C ALA A 49 -19.46 3.52 -8.21
N VAL A 50 -19.32 3.06 -6.97
CA VAL A 50 -20.36 2.31 -6.25
C VAL A 50 -21.59 3.19 -6.01
N ALA A 51 -21.40 4.44 -5.56
CA ALA A 51 -22.51 5.37 -5.34
C ALA A 51 -23.29 5.68 -6.64
N LEU A 52 -22.60 5.76 -7.77
CA LEU A 52 -23.23 6.00 -9.09
C LEU A 52 -23.83 4.74 -9.71
N SER A 53 -23.32 3.56 -9.39
CA SER A 53 -23.80 2.27 -9.91
C SER A 53 -24.93 1.66 -9.07
N GLY A 54 -25.17 2.15 -7.85
CA GLY A 54 -26.17 1.63 -6.93
C GLY A 54 -27.56 2.21 -7.19
N ASN A 55 -28.47 1.42 -7.75
CA ASN A 55 -29.86 1.85 -8.02
C ASN A 55 -30.75 1.92 -6.76
N SER A 56 -30.18 1.88 -5.54
CA SER A 56 -30.91 1.94 -4.26
C SER A 56 -30.01 1.83 -3.00
N GLN A 57 -28.68 1.94 -3.11
CA GLN A 57 -27.80 2.00 -1.94
C GLN A 57 -27.38 3.45 -1.66
N SER A 58 -27.77 3.89 -0.48
CA SER A 58 -27.68 5.26 0.00
C SER A 58 -26.23 5.80 0.01
N PRO A 59 -25.99 7.07 -0.38
CA PRO A 59 -24.66 7.72 -0.34
C PRO A 59 -24.02 7.74 1.05
N PHE A 60 -24.80 7.45 2.09
CA PHE A 60 -24.38 7.24 3.46
C PHE A 60 -23.28 6.18 3.63
N VAL A 61 -23.21 5.13 2.80
CA VAL A 61 -22.14 4.11 2.90
C VAL A 61 -20.78 4.71 2.54
N SER A 62 -20.73 5.49 1.45
CA SER A 62 -19.51 6.15 0.98
C SER A 62 -19.01 7.18 2.00
N LEU A 63 -19.95 7.95 2.57
CA LEU A 63 -19.64 8.93 3.62
C LEU A 63 -19.15 8.25 4.91
N TRP A 64 -19.76 7.13 5.31
CA TRP A 64 -19.37 6.35 6.48
C TRP A 64 -17.96 5.79 6.36
N VAL A 65 -17.62 5.20 5.20
CA VAL A 65 -16.27 4.68 4.92
C VAL A 65 -15.25 5.82 4.96
N PHE A 66 -15.56 6.98 4.38
CA PHE A 66 -14.66 8.13 4.40
C PHE A 66 -14.43 8.66 5.82
N LEU A 67 -15.48 8.84 6.61
CA LEU A 67 -15.41 9.37 7.97
C LEU A 67 -14.71 8.40 8.93
N SER A 68 -15.01 7.10 8.78
CA SER A 68 -14.37 6.03 9.55
C SER A 68 -12.89 5.87 9.19
N GLY A 69 -12.53 6.00 7.91
CA GLY A 69 -11.13 6.04 7.46
C GLY A 69 -10.35 7.23 8.02
N PHE A 70 -10.96 8.43 8.01
CA PHE A 70 -10.35 9.61 8.64
C PHE A 70 -10.16 9.42 10.14
N GLY A 71 -11.18 8.90 10.84
CA GLY A 71 -11.11 8.57 12.25
C GLY A 71 -10.02 7.54 12.56
N PHE A 72 -9.88 6.51 11.73
CA PHE A 72 -8.81 5.52 11.85
C PHE A 72 -7.42 6.16 11.76
N VAL A 73 -7.17 7.00 10.76
CA VAL A 73 -5.86 7.67 10.60
C VAL A 73 -5.53 8.53 11.81
N VAL A 74 -6.49 9.32 12.31
CA VAL A 74 -6.30 10.15 13.50
C VAL A 74 -6.02 9.29 14.74
N CYS A 75 -6.81 8.22 14.95
CA CYS A 75 -6.60 7.29 16.06
C CYS A 75 -5.23 6.60 15.97
N SER A 76 -4.82 6.12 14.79
CA SER A 76 -3.50 5.52 14.60
C SER A 76 -2.37 6.50 14.93
N ILE A 77 -2.47 7.75 14.48
CA ILE A 77 -1.50 8.80 14.81
C ILE A 77 -1.40 8.99 16.33
N LEU A 78 -2.55 9.14 17.02
CA LEU A 78 -2.58 9.37 18.46
C LEU A 78 -2.03 8.18 19.25
N ILE A 79 -2.46 6.96 18.91
CA ILE A 79 -2.01 5.73 19.58
C ILE A 79 -0.50 5.56 19.41
N VAL A 80 -0.02 5.68 18.17
CA VAL A 80 1.41 5.47 17.88
C VAL A 80 2.27 6.53 18.55
N LEU A 81 1.90 7.82 18.46
CA LEU A 81 2.60 8.89 19.17
C LEU A 81 2.61 8.68 20.70
N SER A 82 1.51 8.18 21.26
CA SER A 82 1.42 7.92 22.71
C SER A 82 2.29 6.74 23.12
N ILE A 83 2.34 5.67 22.32
CA ILE A 83 3.20 4.50 22.56
C ILE A 83 4.68 4.90 22.46
N PHE A 84 5.04 5.72 21.47
CA PHE A 84 6.43 6.19 21.33
C PHE A 84 6.85 7.15 22.43
N LYS A 85 5.98 8.07 22.87
CA LYS A 85 6.23 8.90 24.04
C LYS A 85 6.38 8.06 25.31
N TRP A 86 5.55 7.05 25.47
CA TRP A 86 5.63 6.13 26.62
C TRP A 86 6.93 5.31 26.59
N MET A 87 7.31 4.72 25.45
CA MET A 87 8.59 4.03 25.31
C MET A 87 9.79 4.95 25.53
N ALA A 88 9.75 6.19 25.02
CA ALA A 88 10.83 7.17 25.26
C ALA A 88 10.95 7.58 26.74
N GLN A 89 9.87 7.46 27.52
CA GLN A 89 9.88 7.72 28.96
C GLN A 89 10.30 6.49 29.78
N GLN A 90 10.07 5.28 29.27
CA GLN A 90 10.37 4.02 29.95
C GLN A 90 11.76 3.44 29.61
N CYS A 91 12.30 3.72 28.42
CA CYS A 91 13.58 3.17 27.98
C CYS A 91 14.76 4.07 28.41
N HIS A 92 15.49 3.65 29.44
CA HIS A 92 16.87 4.08 29.65
C HIS A 92 17.77 3.51 28.55
N GLU A 93 18.77 4.28 28.12
CA GLU A 93 19.75 3.92 27.09
C GLU A 93 20.41 2.56 27.40
N GLY A 94 20.17 1.53 26.55
CA GLY A 94 21.07 0.38 26.45
C GLY A 94 20.52 -1.04 26.65
N GLU A 95 19.23 -1.27 26.90
CA GLU A 95 18.71 -2.65 26.95
C GLU A 95 18.43 -3.22 25.55
N PRO A 96 18.77 -4.51 25.30
CA PRO A 96 18.49 -5.17 24.04
C PRO A 96 16.98 -5.17 23.78
N VAL A 97 16.60 -4.83 22.56
CA VAL A 97 15.21 -4.87 22.12
C VAL A 97 14.71 -6.31 22.22
N ASP A 98 13.79 -6.56 23.13
CA ASP A 98 13.22 -7.88 23.36
C ASP A 98 12.39 -8.33 22.14
N GLU A 99 12.47 -9.61 21.75
CA GLU A 99 11.71 -10.17 20.60
C GLU A 99 10.20 -9.92 20.74
N LEU A 100 9.75 -9.76 21.98
CA LEU A 100 8.38 -9.40 22.36
C LEU A 100 7.90 -8.10 21.70
N TYR A 101 8.77 -7.08 21.56
CA TYR A 101 8.41 -5.82 20.92
C TYR A 101 8.24 -5.96 19.41
N ILE A 102 9.03 -6.82 18.76
CA ILE A 102 8.91 -7.12 17.33
C ILE A 102 7.60 -7.85 17.07
N CYS A 103 7.30 -8.89 17.86
CA CYS A 103 6.03 -9.61 17.80
C CYS A 103 4.82 -8.68 18.07
N ALA A 104 4.91 -7.82 19.08
CA ALA A 104 3.86 -6.84 19.39
C ALA A 104 3.63 -5.86 18.23
N THR A 105 4.70 -5.40 17.58
CA THR A 105 4.63 -4.48 16.43
C THR A 105 4.00 -5.16 15.22
N LEU A 106 4.40 -6.40 14.92
CA LEU A 106 3.78 -7.21 13.85
C LEU A 106 2.30 -7.46 14.13
N ALA A 107 1.95 -7.82 15.37
CA ALA A 107 0.55 -7.99 15.78
C ALA A 107 -0.25 -6.70 15.64
N ALA A 108 0.34 -5.54 15.99
CA ALA A 108 -0.29 -4.24 15.82
C ALA A 108 -0.51 -3.87 14.34
N VAL A 109 0.46 -4.18 13.46
CA VAL A 109 0.31 -4.01 12.00
C VAL A 109 -0.83 -4.86 11.45
N LEU A 110 -0.92 -6.13 11.88
CA LEU A 110 -2.00 -7.03 11.48
C LEU A 110 -3.36 -6.56 12.00
N ALA A 111 -3.42 -6.11 13.26
CA ALA A 111 -4.63 -5.55 13.86
C ALA A 111 -5.07 -4.27 13.15
N ALA A 112 -4.13 -3.38 12.81
CA ALA A 112 -4.40 -2.16 12.04
C ALA A 112 -4.99 -2.49 10.67
N GLY A 113 -4.42 -3.48 9.97
CA GLY A 113 -4.94 -3.99 8.70
C GLY A 113 -6.36 -4.55 8.84
N PHE A 114 -6.60 -5.39 9.85
CA PHE A 114 -7.92 -5.98 10.13
C PHE A 114 -8.98 -4.91 10.44
N VAL A 115 -8.64 -3.90 11.24
CA VAL A 115 -9.55 -2.79 11.53
C VAL A 115 -9.88 -2.02 10.24
N THR A 116 -8.90 -1.70 9.39
CA THR A 116 -9.21 -1.07 8.10
C THR A 116 -10.08 -1.93 7.18
N ASP A 117 -9.87 -3.24 7.17
CA ASP A 117 -10.66 -4.18 6.36
C ASP A 117 -12.13 -4.21 6.81
N THR A 118 -12.36 -4.24 8.14
CA THR A 118 -13.71 -4.18 8.73
C THR A 118 -14.44 -2.86 8.48
N ILE A 119 -13.70 -1.77 8.27
CA ILE A 119 -14.25 -0.46 7.88
C ILE A 119 -14.66 -0.45 6.39
N GLY A 120 -14.21 -1.41 5.59
CA GLY A 120 -14.40 -1.45 4.15
C GLY A 120 -13.29 -0.76 3.35
N ILE A 121 -12.14 -0.51 3.98
CA ILE A 121 -10.91 -0.01 3.33
C ILE A 121 -9.97 -1.20 3.12
N HIS A 122 -9.05 -1.15 2.15
CA HIS A 122 -8.06 -2.22 2.00
C HIS A 122 -7.19 -2.37 3.25
N ALA A 123 -7.01 -3.62 3.71
CA ALA A 123 -6.12 -3.96 4.82
C ALA A 123 -4.68 -3.43 4.65
N MET A 124 -4.20 -3.32 3.40
CA MET A 124 -2.87 -2.77 3.11
C MET A 124 -2.72 -1.31 3.55
N PHE A 125 -3.79 -0.52 3.51
CA PHE A 125 -3.76 0.88 3.91
C PHE A 125 -3.53 1.02 5.42
N GLY A 126 -4.21 0.22 6.25
CA GLY A 126 -4.02 0.24 7.70
C GLY A 126 -2.61 -0.15 8.12
N ALA A 127 -2.08 -1.21 7.50
CA ALA A 127 -0.70 -1.64 7.70
C ALA A 127 0.32 -0.56 7.27
N PHE A 128 0.06 0.13 6.15
CA PHE A 128 0.92 1.20 5.64
C PHE A 128 0.93 2.44 6.54
N VAL A 129 -0.24 2.92 6.96
CA VAL A 129 -0.37 4.07 7.88
C VAL A 129 0.37 3.77 9.18
N PHE A 130 0.15 2.58 9.76
CA PHE A 130 0.85 2.17 10.97
C PHE A 130 2.37 2.13 10.74
N GLY A 131 2.83 1.52 9.64
CA GLY A 131 4.25 1.44 9.29
C GLY A 131 4.95 2.79 9.09
N ILE A 132 4.27 3.81 8.56
CA ILE A 132 4.83 5.17 8.45
C ILE A 132 5.03 5.82 9.82
N LEU A 133 4.16 5.51 10.78
CA LEU A 133 4.19 6.12 12.11
C LEU A 133 5.26 5.52 13.01
N ILE A 134 5.83 4.36 12.66
CA ILE A 134 6.98 3.78 13.36
C ILE A 134 8.20 4.69 13.12
N PRO A 135 8.92 5.13 14.18
CA PRO A 135 10.09 5.95 14.08
C PRO A 135 11.19 5.17 13.39
N LYS A 136 11.95 5.90 12.58
CA LYS A 136 13.02 5.35 11.76
C LYS A 136 14.37 5.34 12.49
N ASP A 137 14.43 6.03 13.62
CA ASP A 137 15.66 6.24 14.38
C ASP A 137 15.72 5.28 15.57
N GLY A 138 16.89 4.65 15.76
CA GLY A 138 17.19 3.81 16.90
C GLY A 138 17.41 2.32 16.55
N PRO A 139 18.01 1.55 17.49
CA PRO A 139 18.32 0.13 17.29
C PRO A 139 17.07 -0.74 17.09
N PHE A 140 15.92 -0.29 17.60
CA PHE A 140 14.61 -0.91 17.41
C PHE A 140 14.18 -0.97 15.93
N ALA A 141 14.29 0.14 15.22
CA ALA A 141 13.85 0.21 13.82
C ALA A 141 14.70 -0.71 12.93
N GLY A 142 16.01 -0.78 13.19
CA GLY A 142 16.92 -1.68 12.47
C GLY A 142 16.57 -3.16 12.69
N ALA A 143 16.44 -3.58 13.95
CA ALA A 143 16.10 -4.96 14.29
C ALA A 143 14.71 -5.38 13.75
N LEU A 144 13.74 -4.47 13.80
CA LEU A 144 12.41 -4.69 13.24
C LEU A 144 12.46 -4.89 11.73
N VAL A 145 13.19 -4.02 11.01
CA VAL A 145 13.31 -4.11 9.55
C VAL A 145 13.96 -5.42 9.14
N GLU A 146 15.07 -5.82 9.78
CA GLU A 146 15.78 -7.06 9.46
C GLU A 146 14.87 -8.29 9.61
N LYS A 147 14.19 -8.43 10.76
CA LYS A 147 13.29 -9.57 11.00
C LYS A 147 12.09 -9.60 10.05
N ILE A 148 11.50 -8.43 9.76
CA ILE A 148 10.37 -8.33 8.84
C ILE A 148 10.83 -8.61 7.40
N GLU A 149 11.99 -8.11 7.01
CA GLU A 149 12.53 -8.31 5.66
C GLU A 149 12.80 -9.79 5.40
N ASP A 150 13.44 -10.49 6.34
CA ASP A 150 13.68 -11.93 6.24
C ASP A 150 12.38 -12.72 6.10
N LEU A 151 11.37 -12.44 6.93
CA LEU A 151 10.07 -13.11 6.87
C LEU A 151 9.34 -12.83 5.56
N VAL A 152 9.32 -11.57 5.11
CA VAL A 152 8.57 -11.20 3.92
C VAL A 152 9.27 -11.71 2.66
N SER A 153 10.57 -11.49 2.52
CA SER A 153 11.34 -11.88 1.34
C SER A 153 11.53 -13.40 1.26
N GLY A 154 11.73 -14.06 2.40
CA GLY A 154 11.94 -15.51 2.48
C GLY A 154 10.67 -16.35 2.33
N LEU A 155 9.51 -15.86 2.80
CA LEU A 155 8.28 -16.65 2.85
C LEU A 155 7.07 -15.98 2.17
N LEU A 156 6.69 -14.77 2.61
CA LEU A 156 5.40 -14.18 2.22
C LEU A 156 5.36 -13.76 0.74
N LEU A 157 6.47 -13.23 0.22
CA LEU A 157 6.57 -12.74 -1.16
C LEU A 157 6.55 -13.88 -2.20
N PRO A 158 7.34 -14.96 -2.05
CA PRO A 158 7.19 -16.15 -2.89
C PRO A 158 5.76 -16.70 -2.87
N LEU A 159 5.15 -16.80 -1.68
CA LEU A 159 3.80 -17.35 -1.52
C LEU A 159 2.73 -16.47 -2.17
N TYR A 160 2.87 -15.14 -2.09
CA TYR A 160 2.03 -14.18 -2.82
C TYR A 160 2.10 -14.39 -4.34
N PHE A 161 3.31 -14.50 -4.90
CA PHE A 161 3.49 -14.72 -6.34
C PHE A 161 2.98 -16.09 -6.79
N VAL A 162 3.18 -17.15 -6.00
CA VAL A 162 2.62 -18.48 -6.28
C VAL A 162 1.08 -18.44 -6.27
N SER A 163 0.46 -17.81 -5.25
CA SER A 163 -0.99 -17.70 -5.17
C SER A 163 -1.56 -16.90 -6.35
N SER A 164 -0.90 -15.80 -6.74
CA SER A 164 -1.29 -15.01 -7.91
C SER A 164 -1.14 -15.80 -9.22
N GLY A 165 -0.05 -16.57 -9.35
CA GLY A 165 0.20 -17.42 -10.53
C GLY A 165 -0.82 -18.53 -10.66
N LEU A 166 -1.16 -19.22 -9.57
CA LEU A 166 -2.17 -20.30 -9.58
C LEU A 166 -3.58 -19.82 -9.93
N LYS A 167 -3.91 -18.57 -9.61
CA LYS A 167 -5.19 -17.94 -10.02
C LYS A 167 -5.20 -17.50 -11.49
N THR A 168 -4.04 -17.47 -12.15
CA THR A 168 -3.92 -17.05 -13.54
C THR A 168 -4.09 -18.26 -14.45
N ASP A 169 -5.31 -18.42 -14.99
CA ASP A 169 -5.61 -19.49 -15.94
C ASP A 169 -5.42 -19.01 -17.39
N VAL A 170 -4.24 -19.27 -17.96
CA VAL A 170 -3.94 -18.93 -19.37
C VAL A 170 -4.71 -19.82 -20.35
N ALA A 171 -5.17 -21.00 -19.91
CA ALA A 171 -5.91 -21.93 -20.76
C ALA A 171 -7.35 -21.49 -21.04
N THR A 172 -7.89 -20.55 -20.24
CA THR A 172 -9.20 -19.91 -20.52
C THR A 172 -9.17 -18.93 -21.69
N ILE A 173 -7.99 -18.51 -22.16
CA ILE A 173 -7.85 -17.55 -23.27
C ILE A 173 -7.90 -18.31 -24.60
N GLN A 174 -9.10 -18.67 -25.03
CA GLN A 174 -9.34 -19.33 -26.30
C GLN A 174 -9.84 -18.32 -27.34
N GLY A 175 -9.26 -18.35 -28.54
CA GLY A 175 -9.65 -17.55 -29.69
C GLY A 175 -8.88 -16.23 -29.90
N LEU A 176 -8.80 -15.81 -31.17
CA LEU A 176 -8.09 -14.60 -31.61
C LEU A 176 -8.67 -13.31 -31.00
N GLN A 177 -9.98 -13.30 -30.71
CA GLN A 177 -10.69 -12.18 -30.10
C GLN A 177 -10.28 -11.96 -28.64
N SER A 178 -10.15 -13.03 -27.84
CA SER A 178 -9.71 -12.97 -26.44
C SER A 178 -8.26 -12.48 -26.32
N TRP A 179 -7.38 -12.97 -27.20
CA TRP A 179 -6.01 -12.49 -27.32
C TRP A 179 -5.94 -11.01 -27.77
N GLY A 180 -6.77 -10.61 -28.73
CA GLY A 180 -6.88 -9.23 -29.19
C GLY A 180 -7.31 -8.28 -28.07
N LEU A 181 -8.33 -8.66 -27.29
CA LEU A 181 -8.79 -7.90 -26.11
C LEU A 181 -7.70 -7.81 -25.04
N LEU A 182 -6.98 -8.90 -24.77
CA LEU A 182 -5.89 -8.90 -23.78
C LEU A 182 -4.77 -7.95 -24.18
N VAL A 183 -4.30 -8.01 -25.43
CA VAL A 183 -3.27 -7.10 -25.94
C VAL A 183 -3.77 -5.65 -25.90
N PHE A 184 -5.02 -5.41 -26.32
CA PHE A 184 -5.59 -4.06 -26.33
C PHE A 184 -5.69 -3.45 -24.92
N VAL A 185 -6.17 -4.21 -23.94
CA VAL A 185 -6.27 -3.75 -22.54
C VAL A 185 -4.88 -3.52 -21.94
N THR A 186 -3.94 -4.44 -22.19
CA THR A 186 -2.56 -4.33 -21.68
C THR A 186 -1.86 -3.11 -22.29
N PHE A 187 -1.98 -2.92 -23.60
CA PHE A 187 -1.42 -1.78 -24.30
C PHE A 187 -2.00 -0.47 -23.77
N THR A 188 -3.32 -0.39 -23.62
CA THR A 188 -4.00 0.81 -23.12
C THR A 188 -3.57 1.13 -21.69
N ALA A 189 -3.44 0.11 -20.83
CA ALA A 189 -2.97 0.28 -19.45
C ALA A 189 -1.52 0.78 -19.38
N CYS A 190 -0.61 0.15 -20.13
CA CYS A 190 0.79 0.56 -20.18
C CYS A 190 0.95 1.96 -20.77
N PHE A 191 0.28 2.23 -21.89
CA PHE A 191 0.33 3.52 -22.56
C PHE A 191 -0.20 4.64 -21.65
N GLY A 192 -1.33 4.41 -20.97
CA GLY A 192 -1.89 5.38 -20.02
C GLY A 192 -0.93 5.70 -18.87
N LYS A 193 -0.29 4.68 -18.29
CA LYS A 193 0.67 4.87 -17.20
C LYS A 193 1.94 5.60 -17.66
N ILE A 194 2.50 5.23 -18.81
CA ILE A 194 3.72 5.82 -19.35
C ILE A 194 3.48 7.27 -19.77
N VAL A 195 2.46 7.51 -20.62
CA VAL A 195 2.16 8.85 -21.13
C VAL A 195 1.72 9.76 -20.00
N GLY A 196 0.87 9.28 -19.07
CA GLY A 196 0.47 10.06 -17.91
C GLY A 196 1.66 10.51 -17.06
N THR A 197 2.61 9.60 -16.80
CA THR A 197 3.83 9.93 -16.05
C THR A 197 4.71 10.94 -16.79
N ILE A 198 4.90 10.77 -18.10
CA ILE A 198 5.71 11.69 -18.92
C ILE A 198 5.08 13.09 -18.96
N VAL A 199 3.77 13.18 -19.18
CA VAL A 199 3.05 14.45 -19.24
C VAL A 199 3.14 15.20 -17.90
N VAL A 200 2.90 14.51 -16.78
CA VAL A 200 3.02 15.12 -15.45
C VAL A 200 4.46 15.52 -15.14
N SER A 201 5.44 14.68 -15.48
CA SER A 201 6.87 14.98 -15.31
C SER A 201 7.29 16.25 -16.07
N LEU A 202 6.81 16.40 -17.31
CA LEU A 202 7.04 17.58 -18.15
C LEU A 202 6.36 18.84 -17.57
N LEU A 203 5.10 18.73 -17.12
CA LEU A 203 4.37 19.83 -16.50
C LEU A 203 5.00 20.29 -15.18
N CYS A 204 5.51 19.35 -14.39
CA CYS A 204 6.20 19.63 -13.13
C CYS A 204 7.68 20.03 -13.30
N LYS A 205 8.20 20.14 -14.54
CA LYS A 205 9.60 20.47 -14.85
C LYS A 205 10.61 19.64 -14.05
N VAL A 206 10.35 18.34 -13.91
CA VAL A 206 11.29 17.45 -13.22
C VAL A 206 12.58 17.39 -14.04
N PRO A 207 13.76 17.69 -13.45
CA PRO A 207 15.00 17.67 -14.19
C PRO A 207 15.32 16.24 -14.66
N PHE A 208 15.46 16.06 -15.97
CA PHE A 208 16.00 14.85 -16.58
C PHE A 208 17.53 14.89 -16.45
N ASN A 209 18.06 14.57 -15.27
CA ASN A 209 19.51 14.47 -15.07
C ASN A 209 19.83 13.33 -14.11
#